data_AF-A0A957DSD8-F1
#
_entry.id   AF-A0A957DSD8-F1
#
_cell.length_a   1.000
_cell.length_b   1.000
_cell.length_c   1.000
_cell.angle_alpha   90.00
_cell.angle_beta   90.00
_cell.angle_gamma   90.00
#
_symmetry.space_group_name_H-M   'P 1'
#
loop_
_entity.id
_entity.type
_entity.pdbx_description
1 polymer ?
#
loop_
_entity_poly.entity_id
_entity_poly.type
_entity_poly.pdbx_seq_one_letter_code
_entity_poly.pdbx_strand_id
1 'polypeptide(L)'
;IDIAVTKKFLTQDYLMSQEQETRIDCRHHCFACGILPKLKDLRRETADSAWECPTVPTRPHHKPRQERVPEVAGIRLTVIQ
;
A
#
# COMPACT_ATOMS: atom_id res chain seq x y z
N ILE A 1 3.70 -8.44 11.00
CA ILE A 1 2.47 -7.72 10.58
C ILE A 1 2.88 -6.69 9.54
N ASP A 2 2.44 -6.82 8.28
CA ASP A 2 2.52 -5.77 7.25
C ASP A 2 1.12 -5.15 7.13
N ILE A 3 1.02 -3.83 7.29
CA ILE A 3 -0.25 -3.09 7.30
C ILE A 3 -0.57 -2.44 5.95
N ALA A 4 0.27 -2.64 4.93
CA ALA A 4 0.14 -2.14 3.56
C ALA A 4 0.07 -0.61 3.34
N VAL A 5 -0.06 0.20 4.39
CA VAL A 5 -0.02 1.68 4.32
C VAL A 5 1.36 2.23 4.66
N THR A 6 1.64 3.45 4.21
CA THR A 6 2.92 4.13 4.43
C THR A 6 2.99 4.74 5.82
N LYS A 7 4.21 4.82 6.37
CA LYS A 7 4.49 5.56 7.61
C LYS A 7 4.02 7.01 7.52
N LYS A 8 4.25 7.67 6.38
CA LYS A 8 3.85 9.07 6.15
C LYS A 8 2.35 9.28 6.37
N PHE A 9 1.51 8.41 5.80
CA PHE A 9 0.07 8.49 5.94
C PHE A 9 -0.37 8.35 7.40
N LEU A 10 0.15 7.34 8.11
CA LEU A 10 -0.15 7.11 9.53
C LEU A 10 0.32 8.25 10.44
N THR A 11 1.52 8.78 10.20
CA THR A 11 2.04 9.92 10.96
C THR A 11 1.13 11.13 10.82
N GLN A 12 0.61 11.40 9.61
CA GLN A 12 -0.31 12.51 9.43
C GLN A 12 -1.67 12.26 10.12
N ASP A 13 -2.19 11.03 10.06
CA ASP A 13 -3.42 10.65 10.77
C ASP A 13 -3.29 10.79 12.30
N TYR A 14 -2.13 10.39 12.83
CA TYR A 14 -1.79 10.56 14.24
C TYR A 14 -1.75 12.03 14.65
N LEU A 15 -1.11 12.90 13.85
CA LEU A 15 -1.02 14.33 14.14
C LEU A 15 -2.42 14.99 14.13
N MET A 16 -3.27 14.66 13.15
CA MET A 16 -4.67 15.13 13.14
C MET A 16 -5.42 14.68 14.40
N SER A 17 -5.21 13.42 14.83
CA SER A 17 -5.84 12.90 16.05
C SER A 17 -5.38 13.65 17.31
N GLN A 18 -4.13 14.12 17.38
CA GLN A 18 -3.64 14.97 18.47
C GLN A 18 -4.36 16.32 18.51
N GLU A 19 -4.77 16.83 17.35
CA GLU A 19 -5.52 18.07 17.20
C GLU A 19 -7.04 17.87 17.27
N GLN A 20 -7.51 16.65 17.59
CA GLN A 20 -8.93 16.27 17.62
C GLN A 20 -9.62 16.39 16.24
N GLU A 21 -8.84 16.35 15.17
CA GLU A 21 -9.32 16.36 13.80
C GLU A 21 -9.39 14.93 13.24
N THR A 22 -10.34 14.71 12.33
CA THR A 22 -10.46 13.44 11.60
C THR A 22 -10.27 13.68 10.11
N ARG A 23 -9.67 12.70 9.44
CA ARG A 23 -9.56 12.72 7.99
C ARG A 23 -10.91 12.40 7.35
N ILE A 24 -11.24 13.08 6.25
CA ILE A 24 -12.45 12.78 5.48
C ILE A 24 -12.40 11.36 4.91
N ASP A 25 -13.57 10.77 4.66
CA ASP A 25 -13.70 9.41 4.13
C ASP A 25 -12.95 9.27 2.79
N CYS A 26 -12.03 8.30 2.74
CA CYS A 26 -11.16 8.05 1.59
C CYS A 26 -11.90 7.50 0.36
N ARG A 27 -13.17 7.08 0.51
CA ARG A 27 -14.05 6.71 -0.62
C ARG A 27 -14.40 7.92 -1.49
N HIS A 28 -14.38 9.13 -0.93
CA HIS A 28 -14.62 10.36 -1.69
C HIS A 28 -13.35 10.91 -2.34
N HIS A 29 -12.17 10.59 -1.79
CA HIS A 29 -10.88 11.07 -2.29
C HIS A 29 -9.72 10.17 -1.88
N CYS A 30 -8.82 9.86 -2.82
CA CYS A 30 -7.64 9.06 -2.54
C CYS A 30 -6.50 9.89 -1.90
N PHE A 31 -6.16 9.57 -0.64
CA PHE A 31 -5.06 10.21 0.10
C PHE A 31 -3.68 9.60 -0.11
N ALA A 32 -3.53 8.72 -1.10
CA ALA A 32 -2.29 7.98 -1.35
C ALA A 32 -1.73 7.28 -0.09
N CYS A 33 -2.61 6.58 0.66
CA CYS A 33 -2.25 5.94 1.92
C CYS A 33 -1.14 4.89 1.79
N GLY A 34 -0.95 4.30 0.61
CA GLY A 34 0.10 3.32 0.31
C GLY A 34 -0.39 1.92 -0.05
N ILE A 35 -1.69 1.65 0.15
CA ILE A 35 -2.27 0.32 -0.09
C ILE A 35 -2.19 -0.11 -1.55
N LEU A 36 -2.41 0.83 -2.48
CA LEU A 36 -2.43 0.56 -3.92
C LEU A 36 -1.08 0.03 -4.45
N PRO A 37 0.08 0.64 -4.13
CA PRO A 37 1.38 0.06 -4.48
C PRO A 37 1.61 -1.38 -3.99
N LYS A 38 1.04 -1.74 -2.84
CA LYS A 38 1.21 -3.06 -2.20
C LYS A 38 0.26 -4.11 -2.76
N LEU A 39 -0.99 -3.73 -3.01
CA LEU A 39 -2.07 -4.61 -3.50
C LEU A 39 -2.43 -4.32 -4.96
N LYS A 40 -1.49 -3.81 -5.75
CA LYS A 40 -1.75 -3.35 -7.12
C LYS A 40 -2.30 -4.46 -8.02
N ASP A 41 -1.83 -5.68 -7.84
CA ASP A 41 -2.19 -6.81 -8.71
C ASP A 41 -3.62 -7.25 -8.37
N LEU A 42 -3.92 -7.42 -7.08
CA LEU A 42 -5.29 -7.65 -6.58
C LEU A 42 -6.27 -6.54 -7.01
N ARG A 43 -5.86 -5.27 -6.92
CA ARG A 43 -6.70 -4.14 -7.36
C ARG A 43 -7.03 -4.23 -8.86
N ARG A 44 -6.09 -4.67 -9.68
CA ARG A 44 -6.28 -4.80 -11.14
C ARG A 44 -7.23 -5.94 -11.51
N GLU A 45 -7.23 -7.01 -10.70
CA GLU A 45 -8.09 -8.17 -10.89
C GLU A 45 -9.51 -7.95 -10.33
N THR A 46 -9.68 -6.97 -9.44
CA THR A 46 -10.96 -6.66 -8.81
C THR A 46 -11.75 -5.64 -9.62
N ALA A 47 -13.06 -5.89 -9.81
CA ALA A 47 -13.98 -4.95 -10.46
C ALA A 47 -14.03 -3.60 -9.72
N ASP A 48 -14.22 -2.51 -10.45
CA ASP A 48 -14.20 -1.16 -9.88
C ASP A 48 -15.30 -0.91 -8.83
N SER A 49 -16.46 -1.55 -8.98
CA SER A 49 -17.55 -1.46 -8.00
C SER A 49 -17.26 -2.20 -6.69
N ALA A 50 -16.32 -3.16 -6.70
CA ALA A 50 -15.94 -3.92 -5.52
C ALA A 50 -14.71 -3.34 -4.80
N TRP A 51 -14.07 -2.32 -5.38
CA TRP A 51 -12.87 -1.70 -4.82
C TRP A 51 -12.90 -0.17 -4.92
N GLU A 52 -13.15 0.48 -3.78
CA GLU A 52 -13.34 1.93 -3.67
C GLU A 52 -12.11 2.79 -4.01
N CYS A 53 -10.89 2.24 -3.89
CA CYS A 53 -9.68 2.97 -4.33
C CYS A 53 -9.59 3.05 -5.87
N PRO A 54 -8.96 4.11 -6.41
CA PRO A 54 -8.81 4.28 -7.85
C PRO A 54 -8.00 3.15 -8.52
N THR A 55 -8.23 2.97 -9.82
CA THR A 55 -7.50 1.99 -10.64
C THR A 55 -6.00 2.31 -10.67
N VAL A 56 -5.18 1.26 -10.79
CA VAL A 56 -3.72 1.39 -10.84
C VAL A 56 -3.25 1.40 -12.29
N PRO A 57 -2.72 2.51 -12.82
CA PRO A 57 -2.29 2.57 -14.20
C PRO A 57 -1.14 1.60 -14.48
N THR A 58 -1.15 1.00 -15.66
CA THR A 58 -0.04 0.21 -16.18
C THR A 58 0.96 1.16 -16.83
N ARG A 59 2.18 1.25 -16.29
CA ARG A 59 3.27 2.00 -16.92
C ARG A 59 4.08 1.04 -17.80
N PRO A 60 4.39 1.38 -19.07
CA PRO A 60 5.08 0.48 -20.01
C PRO A 60 6.48 0.06 -19.53
N HIS A 61 7.12 0.81 -18.65
CA HIS A 61 8.45 0.52 -18.10
C HIS A 61 8.45 0.24 -16.58
N HIS A 62 7.34 -0.25 -16.01
CA HIS A 62 7.31 -0.59 -14.58
C HIS A 62 8.25 -1.77 -14.28
N LYS A 63 9.39 -1.50 -13.62
CA LYS A 63 10.22 -2.55 -13.01
C LYS A 63 9.59 -2.98 -11.68
N PRO A 64 9.26 -4.27 -11.48
CA PRO A 64 8.76 -4.74 -10.19
C PRO A 64 9.79 -4.47 -9.10
N ARG A 65 9.32 -3.94 -7.97
CA ARG A 65 10.13 -3.85 -6.75
C ARG A 65 10.52 -5.28 -6.38
N GLN A 66 11.80 -5.59 -6.46
CA GLN A 66 12.34 -6.86 -6.00
C GLN A 66 12.13 -6.95 -4.49
N GLU A 67 11.49 -8.02 -4.04
CA GLU A 67 11.40 -8.31 -2.62
C GLU A 67 12.81 -8.65 -2.13
N ARG A 68 13.30 -7.89 -1.14
CA ARG A 68 14.61 -8.18 -0.55
C ARG A 68 14.46 -9.46 0.25
N VAL A 69 14.96 -10.56 -0.30
CA VAL A 69 15.09 -11.81 0.44
C VAL A 69 15.96 -11.51 1.66
N PRO A 70 15.46 -11.67 2.89
CA PRO A 70 16.28 -11.46 4.07
C PRO A 70 17.42 -12.48 4.08
N GLU A 71 18.64 -11.96 4.23
CA GLU A 71 19.85 -12.75 4.38
C GLU A 71 20.23 -12.77 5.87
N VAL A 72 20.31 -13.96 6.46
CA VAL A 72 20.73 -14.15 7.85
C VAL A 72 22.01 -14.97 7.83
N ALA A 73 23.11 -14.41 8.32
CA ALA A 73 24.42 -15.07 8.38
C ALA A 73 24.89 -15.66 7.03
N GLY A 74 24.65 -14.96 5.90
CA GLY A 74 25.04 -15.43 4.57
C GLY A 74 24.05 -16.40 3.91
N ILE A 75 22.95 -16.76 4.59
CA ILE A 75 21.95 -17.70 4.08
C ILE A 75 20.73 -16.91 3.61
N ARG A 76 20.36 -17.09 2.34
CA ARG A 76 19.12 -16.55 1.77
C ARG A 76 17.93 -17.37 2.26
N LEU A 77 17.02 -16.75 2.99
CA LEU A 77 15.82 -17.43 3.47
C LEU A 77 14.87 -17.71 2.29
N THR A 78 14.47 -18.97 2.12
CA THR A 78 13.43 -19.35 1.15
C THR A 78 12.07 -19.13 1.80
N VAL A 79 11.25 -18.25 1.23
CA VAL A 79 9.84 -18.13 1.62
C VAL A 79 9.12 -19.33 1.00
N ILE A 80 8.81 -20.35 1.81
CA ILE A 80 7.97 -21.47 1.38
C ILE A 80 6.56 -20.90 1.21
N GLN A 81 6.04 -20.93 -0.03
CA GLN A 81 4.67 -20.52 -0.36
C GLN A 81 3.63 -21.50 0.18
#